data_AF-A0A9P9XV15-F1
#
_entry.id   AF-A0A9P9XV15-F1
#
_cell.length_a   1.000
_cell.length_b   1.000
_cell.length_c   1.000
_cell.angle_alpha   90.00
_cell.angle_beta   90.00
_cell.angle_gamma   90.00
#
_symmetry.space_group_name_H-M   'P 1'
#
loop_
_entity.id
_entity.type
_entity.pdbx_description
1 polymer ?
#
loop_
_entity_poly.entity_id
_entity_poly.type
_entity_poly.pdbx_seq_one_letter_code
_entity_poly.pdbx_strand_id
1 'polypeptide(L)'
;MATLPTPAQFPSLKDTRDFLKDTSQQCIWYLPKPQRLCLCKITNEDVCEAVGLLEKVKNPRLSVDERLNVLEEVAELCCCPRHHRSKIYGTKIGERVARIWYEELKLTSTPSPSKKAQPVAVAVPVSPRRMFARHQVHTTESMSERLCSKLDLNTGTSGSIYMYTHEDSVFSGMIKIGYTCRSIASRLLDWGDCGHGEPTLLASISNIRHPERVELLTHFELIDVWHEMMWCKTHGRTHIEWFKTDVDEVKDIATRWNIWMHEANPYDRRGKLKEGWEKWCAWLLKKGYAINSNNMLWLHEWEVGKRKKIAEAEKAERRAEGTRRSEVKVKKEEEEENERPLRSLPSRREETSYSTRARKVKVEENRTRRV
;
A
#
# COMPACT_ATOMS: atom_id res chain seq x y z
N MET A 1 0.85 -32.53 6.25
CA MET A 1 -0.21 -31.50 6.30
C MET A 1 -0.73 -31.41 7.73
N ALA A 2 -0.97 -30.21 8.27
CA ALA A 2 -1.52 -30.08 9.62
C ALA A 2 -2.98 -30.57 9.64
N THR A 3 -3.31 -31.46 10.57
CA THR A 3 -4.69 -31.95 10.74
C THR A 3 -5.58 -30.80 11.21
N LEU A 4 -6.66 -30.52 10.48
CA LEU A 4 -7.65 -29.52 10.87
C LEU A 4 -8.48 -30.02 12.07
N PRO A 5 -8.90 -29.13 12.99
CA PRO A 5 -9.83 -29.51 14.05
C PRO A 5 -11.20 -29.83 13.47
N THR A 6 -11.90 -30.75 14.13
CA THR A 6 -13.33 -30.97 13.87
C THR A 6 -14.16 -29.90 14.59
N PRO A 7 -15.37 -29.55 14.10
CA PRO A 7 -16.22 -28.56 14.76
C PRO A 7 -16.51 -28.86 16.24
N ALA A 8 -16.63 -30.13 16.62
CA ALA A 8 -16.89 -30.57 17.99
C ALA A 8 -15.69 -30.36 18.95
N GLN A 9 -14.50 -30.06 18.44
CA GLN A 9 -13.32 -29.76 19.26
C GLN A 9 -13.21 -28.27 19.62
N PHE A 10 -14.06 -27.42 19.07
CA PHE A 10 -14.14 -26.02 19.45
C PHE A 10 -14.83 -25.88 20.81
N PRO A 11 -14.51 -24.83 21.59
CA PRO A 11 -15.21 -24.53 22.83
C PRO A 11 -16.72 -24.37 22.61
N SER A 12 -17.51 -24.65 23.65
CA SER A 12 -18.93 -24.33 23.63
C SER A 12 -19.15 -22.81 23.50
N LEU A 13 -20.36 -22.39 23.15
CA LEU A 13 -20.70 -20.96 23.10
C LEU A 13 -20.56 -20.32 24.48
N LYS A 14 -20.88 -21.08 25.52
CA LYS A 14 -20.72 -20.65 26.92
C LYS A 14 -19.25 -20.41 27.24
N ASP A 15 -18.38 -21.39 26.97
CA ASP A 15 -16.94 -21.26 27.25
C ASP A 15 -16.34 -20.11 26.43
N THR A 16 -16.77 -19.94 25.18
CA THR A 16 -16.34 -18.83 24.32
C THR A 16 -16.72 -17.47 24.92
N ARG A 17 -17.95 -17.33 25.46
CA ARG A 17 -18.38 -16.11 26.17
C ARG A 17 -17.52 -15.84 27.41
N ASP A 18 -17.13 -16.88 28.12
CA ASP A 18 -16.30 -16.74 29.31
C ASP A 18 -14.86 -16.34 28.93
N PHE A 19 -14.31 -16.91 27.85
CA PHE A 19 -13.01 -16.50 27.29
C PHE A 19 -12.96 -15.05 26.80
N LEU A 20 -14.07 -14.54 26.23
CA LEU A 20 -14.17 -13.15 25.79
C LEU A 20 -14.21 -12.15 26.95
N LYS A 21 -14.63 -12.59 28.14
CA LYS A 21 -14.60 -11.77 29.38
C LYS A 21 -13.28 -11.89 30.12
N ASP A 22 -12.55 -12.98 29.90
CA ASP A 22 -11.26 -13.21 30.52
C ASP A 22 -10.18 -12.30 29.89
N THR A 23 -9.25 -11.86 30.73
CA THR A 23 -8.02 -11.16 30.35
C THR A 23 -7.12 -11.95 29.41
N SER A 24 -7.31 -13.27 29.31
CA SER A 24 -6.52 -14.13 28.43
C SER A 24 -6.78 -13.87 26.94
N GLN A 25 -8.03 -13.53 26.57
CA GLN A 25 -8.46 -13.27 25.18
C GLN A 25 -7.90 -14.31 24.21
N GLN A 26 -8.01 -15.58 24.58
CA GLN A 26 -7.36 -16.68 23.89
C GLN A 26 -8.12 -17.06 22.61
N CYS A 27 -7.39 -17.36 21.54
CA CYS A 27 -7.96 -17.89 20.30
C CYS A 27 -8.66 -19.25 20.50
N ILE A 28 -9.89 -19.38 20.01
CA ILE A 28 -10.71 -20.61 20.15
C ILE A 28 -10.29 -21.77 19.23
N TRP A 29 -9.30 -21.57 18.37
CA TRP A 29 -8.87 -22.60 17.44
C TRP A 29 -8.21 -23.76 18.17
N TYR A 30 -8.80 -24.95 18.06
CA TYR A 30 -8.24 -26.17 18.62
C TYR A 30 -7.09 -26.73 17.77
N LEU A 31 -6.00 -27.12 18.42
CA LEU A 31 -4.85 -27.77 17.80
C LEU A 31 -4.90 -29.26 18.15
N PRO A 32 -5.31 -30.17 17.23
CA PRO A 32 -5.41 -31.61 17.51
C PRO A 32 -4.12 -32.24 18.01
N LYS A 33 -2.98 -31.64 17.65
CA LYS A 33 -1.66 -31.93 18.21
C LYS A 33 -1.04 -30.57 18.53
N PRO A 34 -1.03 -30.13 19.80
CA PRO A 34 -0.92 -30.94 21.01
C PRO A 34 -2.19 -31.05 21.87
N GLN A 35 -3.39 -31.15 21.28
CA GLN A 35 -4.68 -31.27 21.97
C GLN A 35 -5.05 -30.10 22.90
N ARG A 36 -4.80 -28.86 22.46
CA ARG A 36 -5.14 -27.66 23.22
C ARG A 36 -5.61 -26.54 22.31
N LEU A 37 -6.18 -25.49 22.89
CA LEU A 37 -6.45 -24.25 22.16
C LEU A 37 -5.16 -23.53 21.78
N CYS A 38 -5.24 -22.75 20.71
CA CYS A 38 -4.19 -21.83 20.30
C CYS A 38 -3.89 -20.84 21.44
N LEU A 39 -2.62 -20.57 21.74
CA LEU A 39 -2.23 -19.64 22.82
C LEU A 39 -2.12 -18.19 22.33
N CYS A 40 -2.36 -17.93 21.04
CA CYS A 40 -2.34 -16.58 20.52
C CYS A 40 -3.55 -15.81 21.03
N LYS A 41 -3.32 -14.53 21.36
CA LYS A 41 -4.39 -13.61 21.71
C LYS A 41 -5.13 -13.13 20.47
N ILE A 42 -6.43 -12.90 20.60
CA ILE A 42 -7.22 -12.09 19.66
C ILE A 42 -7.08 -10.60 20.03
N THR A 43 -7.39 -9.70 19.09
CA THR A 43 -7.26 -8.25 19.34
C THR A 43 -8.41 -7.76 20.23
N ASN A 44 -8.21 -6.64 20.94
CA ASN A 44 -9.28 -6.05 21.76
C ASN A 44 -10.47 -5.62 20.89
N GLU A 45 -10.17 -5.13 19.68
CA GLU A 45 -11.17 -4.74 18.69
C GLU A 45 -12.04 -5.93 18.30
N ASP A 46 -11.43 -7.07 17.97
CA ASP A 46 -12.16 -8.30 17.64
C ASP A 46 -12.99 -8.80 18.84
N VAL A 47 -12.47 -8.70 20.07
CA VAL A 47 -13.20 -9.06 21.30
C VAL A 47 -14.45 -8.19 21.45
N CYS A 48 -14.29 -6.87 21.35
CA CYS A 48 -15.41 -5.93 21.44
C CYS A 48 -16.47 -6.20 20.38
N GLU A 49 -16.05 -6.44 19.14
CA GLU A 49 -16.95 -6.76 18.03
C GLU A 49 -17.68 -8.09 18.25
N ALA A 50 -16.96 -9.15 18.62
CA ALA A 50 -17.54 -10.46 18.92
C ALA A 50 -18.56 -10.40 20.07
N VAL A 51 -18.29 -9.64 21.12
CA VAL A 51 -19.23 -9.41 22.23
C VAL A 51 -20.49 -8.69 21.73
N GLY A 52 -20.34 -7.63 20.93
CA GLY A 52 -21.46 -6.91 20.32
C GLY A 52 -22.34 -7.82 19.46
N LEU A 53 -21.73 -8.69 18.65
CA LEU A 53 -22.43 -9.68 17.84
C LEU A 53 -23.15 -10.73 18.70
N LEU A 54 -22.53 -11.20 19.79
CA LEU A 54 -23.17 -12.14 20.72
C LEU A 54 -24.41 -11.55 21.40
N GLU A 55 -24.43 -10.25 21.70
CA GLU A 55 -25.63 -9.56 22.17
C GLU A 55 -26.68 -9.45 21.06
N LYS A 56 -26.26 -9.13 19.82
CA LYS A 56 -27.15 -9.09 18.64
C LYS A 56 -27.85 -10.43 18.43
N VAL A 57 -27.17 -11.57 18.61
CA VAL A 57 -27.75 -12.93 18.47
C VAL A 57 -28.92 -13.17 19.42
N LYS A 58 -29.01 -12.48 20.57
CA LYS A 58 -30.12 -12.66 21.52
C LYS A 58 -31.45 -12.07 21.01
N ASN A 59 -31.42 -11.20 20.00
CA ASN A 59 -32.61 -10.54 19.48
C ASN A 59 -33.61 -11.58 18.91
N PRO A 60 -34.84 -11.70 19.48
CA PRO A 60 -35.83 -12.68 19.03
C PRO A 60 -36.26 -12.49 17.57
N ARG A 61 -36.09 -11.29 17.00
CA ARG A 61 -36.48 -10.96 15.64
C ARG A 61 -35.54 -11.50 14.57
N LEU A 62 -34.33 -11.93 14.92
CA LEU A 62 -33.42 -12.53 13.96
C LEU A 62 -33.91 -13.91 13.55
N SER A 63 -33.97 -14.13 12.24
CA SER A 63 -34.18 -15.43 11.63
C SER A 63 -33.06 -16.43 12.00
N VAL A 64 -33.30 -17.71 11.73
CA VAL A 64 -32.32 -18.77 11.97
C VAL A 64 -31.03 -18.51 11.20
N ASP A 65 -31.14 -18.18 9.91
CA ASP A 65 -29.99 -17.95 9.04
C ASP A 65 -29.20 -16.70 9.47
N GLU A 66 -29.88 -15.62 9.87
CA GLU A 66 -29.21 -14.44 10.40
C GLU A 66 -28.42 -14.75 11.68
N ARG A 67 -28.97 -15.58 12.58
CA ARG A 67 -28.26 -16.00 13.79
C ARG A 67 -27.05 -16.86 13.47
N LEU A 68 -27.18 -17.79 12.52
CA LEU A 68 -26.07 -18.63 12.08
C LEU A 68 -24.96 -17.80 11.45
N ASN A 69 -25.29 -16.82 10.61
CA ASN A 69 -24.31 -15.91 10.01
C ASN A 69 -23.58 -15.08 11.08
N VAL A 70 -24.32 -14.54 12.05
CA VAL A 70 -23.71 -13.79 13.16
C VAL A 70 -22.82 -14.69 14.02
N LEU A 71 -23.23 -15.95 14.28
CA LEU A 71 -22.41 -16.90 15.05
C LEU A 71 -21.17 -17.38 14.27
N GLU A 72 -21.24 -17.50 12.94
CA GLU A 72 -20.08 -17.79 12.07
C GLU A 72 -19.06 -16.65 12.17
N GLU A 73 -19.52 -15.40 12.10
CA GLU A 73 -18.69 -14.19 12.27
C GLU A 73 -18.06 -14.11 13.68
N VAL A 74 -18.81 -14.45 14.73
CA VAL A 74 -18.26 -14.56 16.09
C VAL A 74 -17.14 -15.61 16.13
N ALA A 75 -17.32 -16.79 15.54
CA ALA A 75 -16.30 -17.84 15.53
C ALA A 75 -15.02 -17.38 14.80
N GLU A 76 -15.16 -16.59 13.74
CA GLU A 76 -14.06 -15.99 12.98
C GLU A 76 -13.28 -14.95 13.78
N LEU A 77 -13.98 -14.02 14.43
CA LEU A 77 -13.39 -12.98 15.28
C LEU A 77 -12.68 -13.59 16.50
N CYS A 78 -13.22 -14.69 17.04
CA CYS A 78 -12.60 -15.45 18.12
C CYS A 78 -11.36 -16.27 17.70
N CYS A 79 -11.00 -16.27 16.42
CA CYS A 79 -9.76 -16.86 15.93
C CYS A 79 -8.67 -15.81 15.71
N CYS A 80 -7.42 -16.13 16.08
CA CYS A 80 -6.32 -15.19 15.91
C CYS A 80 -6.10 -14.89 14.42
N PRO A 81 -6.01 -13.60 14.04
CA PRO A 81 -5.95 -13.18 12.64
C PRO A 81 -4.75 -13.79 11.92
N ARG A 82 -3.61 -13.87 12.62
CA ARG A 82 -2.33 -14.32 12.06
C ARG A 82 -2.30 -15.78 11.60
N HIS A 83 -3.04 -16.68 12.25
CA HIS A 83 -2.83 -18.12 12.05
C HIS A 83 -4.09 -18.92 11.73
N HIS A 84 -5.25 -18.48 12.21
CA HIS A 84 -6.44 -19.32 12.27
C HIS A 84 -7.70 -18.67 11.70
N ARG A 85 -7.82 -17.34 11.66
CA ARG A 85 -9.01 -16.65 11.10
C ARG A 85 -9.27 -17.04 9.65
N SER A 86 -8.24 -16.98 8.80
CA SER A 86 -8.39 -17.40 7.41
C SER A 86 -8.75 -18.87 7.24
N LYS A 87 -8.24 -19.73 8.13
CA LYS A 87 -8.54 -21.17 8.11
C LYS A 87 -9.98 -21.46 8.52
N ILE A 88 -10.50 -20.80 9.58
CA ILE A 88 -11.87 -21.05 10.04
C ILE A 88 -12.90 -20.60 9.01
N TYR A 89 -12.68 -19.43 8.40
CA TYR A 89 -13.47 -18.91 7.27
C TYR A 89 -13.38 -19.87 6.06
N GLY A 90 -12.15 -20.17 5.65
CA GLY A 90 -11.87 -20.87 4.40
C GLY A 90 -12.31 -22.32 4.32
N THR A 91 -12.28 -23.01 5.45
CA THR A 91 -12.61 -24.44 5.54
C THR A 91 -14.10 -24.71 5.83
N LYS A 92 -14.91 -23.66 5.95
CA LYS A 92 -16.30 -23.73 6.44
C LYS A 92 -16.43 -24.42 7.80
N ILE A 93 -15.37 -24.37 8.62
CA ILE A 93 -15.46 -24.83 10.00
C ILE A 93 -16.31 -23.85 10.81
N GLY A 94 -16.19 -22.54 10.55
CA GLY A 94 -17.00 -21.49 11.19
C GLY A 94 -18.50 -21.76 11.06
N GLU A 95 -18.99 -22.01 9.84
CA GLU A 95 -20.40 -22.38 9.58
C GLU A 95 -20.88 -23.56 10.44
N ARG A 96 -20.03 -24.59 10.62
CA ARG A 96 -20.39 -25.79 11.40
C ARG A 96 -20.35 -25.54 12.90
N VAL A 97 -19.37 -24.75 13.39
CA VAL A 97 -19.29 -24.31 14.79
C VAL A 97 -20.51 -23.44 15.12
N ALA A 98 -20.91 -22.54 14.22
CA ALA A 98 -22.08 -21.70 14.38
C ALA A 98 -23.37 -22.51 14.56
N ARG A 99 -23.54 -23.61 13.81
CA ARG A 99 -24.68 -24.52 13.98
C ARG A 99 -24.69 -25.20 15.36
N ILE A 100 -23.53 -25.66 15.84
CA ILE A 100 -23.41 -26.26 17.18
C ILE A 100 -23.83 -25.24 18.24
N TRP A 101 -23.25 -24.03 18.19
CA TRP A 101 -23.59 -22.94 19.11
C TRP A 101 -25.05 -22.51 19.02
N TYR A 102 -25.65 -22.54 17.84
CA TYR A 102 -27.07 -22.24 17.67
C TYR A 102 -27.97 -23.28 18.35
N GLU A 103 -27.64 -24.56 18.29
CA GLU A 103 -28.37 -25.60 19.04
C GLU A 103 -28.20 -25.44 20.56
N GLU A 104 -27.01 -25.05 21.04
CA GLU A 104 -26.81 -24.69 22.46
C GLU A 104 -27.71 -23.53 22.91
N LEU A 105 -27.92 -22.53 22.05
CA LEU A 105 -28.84 -21.42 22.33
C LEU A 105 -30.29 -21.86 22.41
N LYS A 106 -30.74 -22.79 21.56
CA LYS A 106 -32.10 -23.33 21.64
C LYS A 106 -32.33 -24.03 22.97
N LEU A 107 -31.38 -24.86 23.39
CA LEU A 107 -31.46 -25.63 24.64
C LEU A 107 -31.52 -24.73 25.88
N THR A 108 -30.83 -23.58 25.85
CA THR A 108 -30.89 -22.60 26.94
C THR A 108 -32.12 -21.70 26.89
N SER A 109 -32.76 -21.56 25.72
CA SER A 109 -33.90 -20.67 25.50
C SER A 109 -35.26 -21.34 25.63
N THR A 110 -35.34 -22.65 25.88
CA THR A 110 -36.61 -23.34 26.16
C THR A 110 -37.07 -23.08 27.60
N PRO A 111 -38.05 -22.17 27.84
CA PRO A 111 -38.87 -22.26 29.05
C PRO A 111 -39.72 -23.54 28.97
N SER A 112 -39.92 -24.15 30.13
CA SER A 112 -40.85 -25.27 30.39
C SER A 112 -42.16 -25.16 29.57
N PRO A 113 -42.71 -26.26 29.05
CA PRO A 113 -43.53 -26.25 27.84
C PRO A 113 -44.88 -25.53 28.01
N SER A 114 -45.11 -24.51 27.19
CA SER A 114 -46.46 -24.10 26.80
C SER A 114 -46.50 -23.56 25.37
N LYS A 115 -47.31 -24.27 24.57
CA LYS A 115 -48.00 -23.94 23.31
C LYS A 115 -47.20 -23.59 22.05
N LYS A 116 -47.44 -24.48 21.07
CA LYS A 116 -47.06 -24.54 19.66
C LYS A 116 -47.39 -23.24 18.89
N ALA A 117 -46.41 -22.74 18.14
CA ALA A 117 -46.63 -21.97 16.92
C ALA A 117 -45.70 -22.51 15.83
N GLN A 118 -46.23 -22.71 14.63
CA GLN A 118 -45.49 -23.21 13.45
C GLN A 118 -44.76 -22.06 12.74
N PRO A 119 -43.55 -22.27 12.20
CA PRO A 119 -42.85 -21.26 11.43
C PRO A 119 -43.20 -21.34 9.94
N VAL A 120 -43.46 -20.17 9.36
CA VAL A 120 -43.57 -19.94 7.91
C VAL A 120 -42.16 -19.75 7.37
N ALA A 121 -41.75 -20.59 6.41
CA ALA A 121 -40.45 -20.49 5.76
C ALA A 121 -40.47 -19.34 4.74
N VAL A 122 -39.71 -18.28 5.02
CA VAL A 122 -39.40 -17.21 4.06
C VAL A 122 -37.98 -17.45 3.57
N ALA A 123 -37.81 -17.66 2.26
CA ALA A 123 -36.49 -17.77 1.65
C ALA A 123 -35.83 -16.38 1.65
N VAL A 124 -34.75 -16.23 2.42
CA VAL A 124 -34.00 -14.98 2.55
C VAL A 124 -32.79 -15.01 1.63
N PRO A 125 -32.47 -13.91 0.92
CA PRO A 125 -31.28 -13.79 0.10
C PRO A 125 -29.99 -13.93 0.94
N VAL A 126 -29.12 -14.84 0.51
CA VAL A 126 -27.79 -15.03 1.09
C VAL A 126 -26.99 -13.75 0.89
N SER A 127 -26.61 -13.08 1.98
CA SER A 127 -25.70 -11.93 1.91
C SER A 127 -24.40 -12.36 1.19
N PRO A 128 -23.93 -11.61 0.17
CA PRO A 128 -22.74 -12.00 -0.57
C PRO A 128 -21.54 -12.07 0.37
N ARG A 129 -21.00 -13.28 0.54
CA ARG A 129 -19.80 -13.51 1.36
C ARG A 129 -18.69 -12.60 0.86
N ARG A 130 -18.12 -11.77 1.75
CA ARG A 130 -16.93 -10.97 1.44
C ARG A 130 -15.80 -11.93 1.04
N MET A 131 -15.22 -11.78 -0.15
CA MET A 131 -14.10 -12.62 -0.60
C MET A 131 -12.74 -12.01 -0.23
N PHE A 132 -12.71 -10.68 -0.17
CA PHE A 132 -11.54 -9.87 0.17
C PHE A 132 -11.75 -9.16 1.50
N ALA A 133 -10.67 -9.08 2.26
CA ALA A 133 -10.55 -8.23 3.43
C ALA A 133 -9.34 -7.31 3.27
N ARG A 134 -9.34 -6.15 3.92
CA ARG A 134 -8.15 -5.29 3.95
C ARG A 134 -7.03 -6.03 4.66
N HIS A 135 -5.86 -6.10 4.02
CA HIS A 135 -4.71 -6.77 4.61
C HIS A 135 -4.16 -5.90 5.75
N GLN A 136 -4.06 -6.46 6.94
CA GLN A 136 -3.47 -5.78 8.08
C GLN A 136 -1.97 -6.09 8.14
N VAL A 137 -1.17 -5.25 7.48
CA VAL A 137 0.29 -5.30 7.63
C VAL A 137 0.63 -5.04 9.09
N HIS A 138 1.48 -5.89 9.68
CA HIS A 138 1.87 -5.74 11.07
C HIS A 138 2.51 -4.37 11.30
N THR A 139 2.11 -3.68 12.38
CA THR A 139 2.62 -2.34 12.74
C THR A 139 4.12 -2.26 12.92
N THR A 140 4.79 -3.41 13.10
CA THR A 140 6.25 -3.50 13.19
C THR A 140 6.92 -3.39 11.84
N GLU A 141 6.27 -3.82 10.77
CA GLU A 141 6.85 -3.84 9.43
C GLU A 141 6.62 -2.50 8.72
N SER A 142 7.70 -1.85 8.33
CA SER A 142 7.64 -0.59 7.60
C SER A 142 8.34 -0.69 6.25
N MET A 143 7.98 0.22 5.33
CA MET A 143 8.71 0.40 4.07
C MET A 143 10.22 0.55 4.31
N SER A 144 10.62 1.33 5.33
CA SER A 144 12.03 1.53 5.66
C SER A 144 12.71 0.24 6.07
N GLU A 145 12.08 -0.53 6.96
CA GLU A 145 12.65 -1.79 7.45
C GLU A 145 12.80 -2.79 6.31
N ARG A 146 11.78 -2.90 5.44
CA ARG A 146 11.88 -3.75 4.26
C ARG A 146 12.98 -3.25 3.36
N LEU A 147 13.02 -1.98 2.96
CA LEU A 147 14.07 -1.45 2.08
C LEU A 147 15.49 -1.73 2.60
N CYS A 148 15.72 -1.59 3.91
CA CYS A 148 17.01 -1.86 4.55
C CYS A 148 17.30 -3.35 4.81
N SER A 149 16.30 -4.23 4.68
CA SER A 149 16.50 -5.66 4.90
C SER A 149 17.39 -6.27 3.81
N LYS A 150 18.10 -7.34 4.17
CA LYS A 150 18.94 -8.07 3.21
C LYS A 150 18.08 -8.66 2.09
N LEU A 151 18.59 -8.61 0.86
CA LEU A 151 18.05 -9.41 -0.24
C LEU A 151 18.22 -10.90 0.06
N ASP A 152 17.23 -11.71 -0.32
CA ASP A 152 17.45 -13.14 -0.47
C ASP A 152 18.27 -13.34 -1.74
N LEU A 153 19.47 -13.89 -1.60
CA LEU A 153 20.37 -14.14 -2.73
C LEU A 153 20.06 -15.46 -3.44
N ASN A 154 19.18 -16.29 -2.87
CA ASN A 154 18.70 -17.51 -3.51
C ASN A 154 17.61 -17.22 -4.54
N THR A 155 16.99 -16.04 -4.49
CA THR A 155 16.05 -15.63 -5.51
C THR A 155 16.79 -15.08 -6.73
N GLY A 156 16.25 -15.35 -7.92
CA GLY A 156 16.89 -14.97 -9.18
C GLY A 156 17.24 -13.48 -9.21
N THR A 157 18.42 -13.15 -9.71
CA THR A 157 18.91 -11.76 -9.76
C THR A 157 18.17 -10.91 -10.81
N SER A 158 17.51 -11.56 -11.76
CA SER A 158 16.67 -10.94 -12.79
C SER A 158 15.36 -11.68 -12.96
N GLY A 159 14.30 -10.96 -13.30
CA GLY A 159 13.01 -11.53 -13.60
C GLY A 159 12.01 -10.49 -14.08
N SER A 160 10.73 -10.75 -13.83
CA SER A 160 9.63 -9.87 -14.21
C SER A 160 8.65 -9.68 -13.05
N ILE A 161 8.02 -8.52 -13.00
CA ILE A 161 6.78 -8.29 -12.26
C ILE A 161 5.62 -8.37 -13.24
N TYR A 162 4.53 -8.97 -12.80
CA TYR A 162 3.30 -9.08 -13.56
C TYR A 162 2.11 -8.68 -12.68
N MET A 163 1.11 -8.11 -13.32
CA MET A 163 -0.16 -7.70 -12.73
C MET A 163 -1.27 -8.46 -13.43
N TYR A 164 -2.15 -9.13 -12.68
CA TYR A 164 -3.28 -9.86 -13.28
C TYR A 164 -4.55 -9.75 -12.44
N THR A 165 -5.68 -10.14 -13.02
CA THR A 165 -6.96 -10.33 -12.32
C THR A 165 -7.70 -11.57 -12.85
N HIS A 166 -8.88 -11.86 -12.30
CA HIS A 166 -9.79 -12.87 -12.84
C HIS A 166 -11.05 -12.20 -13.41
N GLU A 167 -11.72 -12.85 -14.36
CA GLU A 167 -12.93 -12.31 -15.00
C GLU A 167 -14.16 -12.27 -14.07
N ASP A 168 -14.18 -13.07 -13.01
CA ASP A 168 -15.29 -13.10 -12.07
C ASP A 168 -15.47 -11.72 -11.41
N SER A 169 -16.72 -11.24 -11.42
CA SER A 169 -17.16 -9.98 -10.82
C SER A 169 -16.64 -9.73 -9.39
N VAL A 170 -16.39 -10.76 -8.59
CA VAL A 170 -15.82 -10.64 -7.24
C VAL A 170 -14.40 -10.06 -7.23
N PHE A 171 -13.67 -10.16 -8.35
CA PHE A 171 -12.35 -9.57 -8.57
C PHE A 171 -12.40 -8.21 -9.27
N SER A 172 -13.59 -7.63 -9.50
CA SER A 172 -13.72 -6.34 -10.17
C SER A 172 -12.95 -5.24 -9.42
N GLY A 173 -12.00 -4.61 -10.11
CA GLY A 173 -11.10 -3.61 -9.54
C GLY A 173 -10.02 -4.17 -8.60
N MET A 174 -9.87 -5.49 -8.52
CA MET A 174 -8.82 -6.15 -7.74
C MET A 174 -7.69 -6.60 -8.66
N ILE A 175 -6.47 -6.18 -8.35
CA ILE A 175 -5.26 -6.50 -9.10
C ILE A 175 -4.36 -7.32 -8.20
N LYS A 176 -3.87 -8.47 -8.68
CA LYS A 176 -2.80 -9.19 -8.01
C LYS A 176 -1.46 -8.79 -8.60
N ILE A 177 -0.49 -8.50 -7.74
CA ILE A 177 0.88 -8.17 -8.13
C ILE A 177 1.76 -9.36 -7.75
N GLY A 178 2.47 -9.89 -8.73
CA GLY A 178 3.37 -11.03 -8.55
C GLY A 178 4.74 -10.79 -9.19
N TYR A 179 5.77 -11.47 -8.72
CA TYR A 179 7.05 -11.61 -9.43
C TYR A 179 7.33 -13.04 -9.89
N THR A 180 8.22 -13.16 -10.89
CA THR A 180 8.72 -14.45 -11.37
C THR A 180 10.11 -14.31 -11.99
N CYS A 181 10.95 -15.32 -11.79
CA CYS A 181 12.22 -15.50 -12.51
C CYS A 181 12.09 -16.47 -13.69
N ARG A 182 10.89 -17.02 -13.92
CA ARG A 182 10.50 -17.87 -15.06
C ARG A 182 9.63 -17.06 -16.02
N SER A 183 9.05 -17.70 -17.04
CA SER A 183 8.08 -17.02 -17.90
C SER A 183 6.81 -16.62 -17.12
N ILE A 184 6.24 -15.45 -17.46
CA ILE A 184 4.98 -14.97 -16.88
C ILE A 184 3.86 -15.96 -17.22
N ALA A 185 3.81 -16.47 -18.46
CA ALA A 185 2.82 -17.45 -18.88
C ALA A 185 2.80 -18.70 -17.99
N SER A 186 3.97 -19.29 -17.68
CA SER A 186 4.04 -20.44 -16.76
C SER A 186 3.53 -20.08 -15.37
N ARG A 187 3.81 -18.86 -14.89
CA ARG A 187 3.36 -18.43 -13.58
C ARG A 187 1.85 -18.16 -13.52
N LEU A 188 1.27 -17.64 -14.59
CA LEU A 188 -0.17 -17.47 -14.73
C LEU A 188 -0.92 -18.81 -14.78
N LEU A 189 -0.33 -19.84 -15.42
CA LEU A 189 -0.87 -21.20 -15.36
C LEU A 189 -0.96 -21.71 -13.91
N ASP A 190 0.11 -21.55 -13.11
CA ASP A 190 0.09 -21.91 -11.67
C ASP A 190 -1.06 -21.21 -10.91
N TRP A 191 -1.42 -19.99 -11.33
CA TRP A 191 -2.51 -19.23 -10.71
C TRP A 191 -3.90 -19.65 -11.21
N GLY A 192 -4.02 -20.18 -12.43
CA GLY A 192 -5.27 -20.77 -12.94
C GLY A 192 -5.77 -21.93 -12.06
N ASP A 193 -4.85 -22.67 -11.44
CA ASP A 193 -5.16 -23.77 -10.53
C ASP A 193 -5.87 -23.31 -9.23
N CYS A 194 -5.94 -22.01 -8.96
CA CYS A 194 -6.64 -21.48 -7.77
C CYS A 194 -8.15 -21.74 -7.74
N GLY A 195 -8.75 -22.17 -8.85
CA GLY A 195 -10.19 -22.42 -8.96
C GLY A 195 -11.02 -21.16 -9.21
N HIS A 196 -10.40 -20.10 -9.71
CA HIS A 196 -11.04 -18.83 -10.05
C HIS A 196 -11.04 -18.54 -11.57
N GLY A 197 -10.80 -19.57 -12.39
CA GLY A 197 -10.65 -19.45 -13.84
C GLY A 197 -9.26 -18.98 -14.28
N GLU A 198 -9.09 -18.83 -15.59
CA GLU A 198 -7.83 -18.37 -16.16
C GLU A 198 -7.55 -16.90 -15.77
N PRO A 199 -6.35 -16.57 -15.28
CA PRO A 199 -6.01 -15.20 -14.95
C PRO A 199 -5.78 -14.36 -16.22
N THR A 200 -6.34 -13.15 -16.22
CA THR A 200 -6.12 -12.15 -17.27
C THR A 200 -4.91 -11.29 -16.92
N LEU A 201 -3.84 -11.39 -17.73
CA LEU A 201 -2.67 -10.51 -17.60
C LEU A 201 -3.05 -9.07 -17.96
N LEU A 202 -2.83 -8.15 -17.04
CA LEU A 202 -3.14 -6.72 -17.21
C LEU A 202 -1.91 -5.92 -17.64
N ALA A 203 -0.77 -6.17 -16.99
CA ALA A 203 0.50 -5.51 -17.29
C ALA A 203 1.68 -6.37 -16.84
N SER A 204 2.87 -6.05 -17.36
CA SER A 204 4.12 -6.64 -16.90
C SER A 204 5.30 -5.72 -17.15
N ILE A 205 6.34 -5.89 -16.33
CA ILE A 205 7.63 -5.22 -16.47
C ILE A 205 8.70 -6.31 -16.44
N SER A 206 9.50 -6.41 -17.50
CA SER A 206 10.55 -7.41 -17.67
C SER A 206 11.94 -6.86 -17.32
N ASN A 207 12.93 -7.75 -17.25
CA ASN A 207 14.34 -7.41 -16.99
C ASN A 207 14.55 -6.66 -15.66
N ILE A 208 13.71 -6.94 -14.68
CA ILE A 208 13.79 -6.32 -13.36
C ILE A 208 14.93 -6.95 -12.59
N ARG A 209 15.79 -6.10 -12.02
CA ARG A 209 16.82 -6.53 -11.09
C ARG A 209 16.21 -6.73 -9.70
N HIS A 210 16.49 -7.85 -9.06
CA HIS A 210 15.90 -8.21 -7.75
C HIS A 210 14.36 -8.10 -7.76
N PRO A 211 13.66 -8.87 -8.63
CA PRO A 211 12.23 -8.69 -8.88
C PRO A 211 11.35 -8.86 -7.64
N GLU A 212 11.70 -9.79 -6.75
CA GLU A 212 11.05 -9.97 -5.44
C GLU A 212 11.10 -8.69 -4.59
N ARG A 213 12.26 -8.01 -4.59
CA ARG A 213 12.42 -6.77 -3.84
C ARG A 213 11.55 -5.66 -4.41
N VAL A 214 11.52 -5.52 -5.74
CA VAL A 214 10.72 -4.51 -6.41
C VAL A 214 9.22 -4.76 -6.17
N GLU A 215 8.78 -6.02 -6.22
CA GLU A 215 7.41 -6.41 -5.87
C GLU A 215 7.09 -6.03 -4.43
N LEU A 216 7.92 -6.45 -3.47
CA LEU A 216 7.71 -6.17 -2.05
C LEU A 216 7.60 -4.66 -1.79
N LEU A 217 8.49 -3.85 -2.37
CA LEU A 217 8.44 -2.39 -2.21
C LEU A 217 7.19 -1.80 -2.87
N THR A 218 6.73 -2.35 -4.00
CA THR A 218 5.48 -1.94 -4.63
C THR A 218 4.28 -2.24 -3.72
N HIS A 219 4.24 -3.43 -3.10
CA HIS A 219 3.18 -3.80 -2.16
C HIS A 219 3.11 -2.83 -0.96
N PHE A 220 4.26 -2.49 -0.38
CA PHE A 220 4.33 -1.56 0.76
C PHE A 220 3.97 -0.12 0.39
N GLU A 221 4.19 0.32 -0.86
CA GLU A 221 3.77 1.65 -1.31
C GLU A 221 2.25 1.72 -1.51
N LEU A 222 1.63 0.57 -1.83
CA LEU A 222 0.20 0.37 -2.00
C LEU A 222 -0.51 -0.15 -0.74
N ILE A 223 0.11 0.01 0.44
CA ILE A 223 -0.36 -0.57 1.71
C ILE A 223 -1.80 -0.20 2.06
N ASP A 224 -2.25 1.00 1.68
CA ASP A 224 -3.60 1.49 2.00
C ASP A 224 -4.70 0.80 1.19
N VAL A 225 -4.37 0.29 0.01
CA VAL A 225 -5.28 -0.44 -0.88
C VAL A 225 -4.96 -1.94 -0.92
N TRP A 226 -4.11 -2.42 -0.02
CA TRP A 226 -3.71 -3.81 0.09
C TRP A 226 -4.79 -4.66 0.74
N HIS A 227 -5.17 -5.73 0.06
CA HIS A 227 -6.18 -6.69 0.45
C HIS A 227 -5.64 -8.12 0.43
N GLU A 228 -6.30 -8.97 1.21
CA GLU A 228 -6.11 -10.40 1.21
C GLU A 228 -7.38 -11.11 0.75
N MET A 229 -7.20 -12.15 -0.08
CA MET A 229 -8.26 -13.08 -0.43
C MET A 229 -8.35 -14.11 0.68
N MET A 230 -9.46 -14.11 1.42
CA MET A 230 -9.55 -14.75 2.72
C MET A 230 -9.19 -16.25 2.69
N TRP A 231 -9.50 -16.96 1.61
CA TRP A 231 -9.07 -18.35 1.44
C TRP A 231 -9.08 -18.83 -0.01
N CYS A 232 -7.97 -19.41 -0.46
CA CYS A 232 -7.92 -20.24 -1.65
C CYS A 232 -8.09 -21.72 -1.27
N LYS A 233 -9.14 -22.37 -1.78
CA LYS A 233 -9.40 -23.79 -1.51
C LYS A 233 -8.30 -24.70 -2.05
N THR A 234 -7.82 -24.45 -3.27
CA THR A 234 -6.76 -25.24 -3.92
C THR A 234 -5.46 -25.17 -3.11
N HIS A 235 -5.05 -23.96 -2.73
CA HIS A 235 -3.77 -23.76 -2.04
C HIS A 235 -3.82 -23.93 -0.53
N GLY A 236 -5.02 -23.99 0.07
CA GLY A 236 -5.20 -24.11 1.52
C GLY A 236 -4.59 -22.95 2.31
N ARG A 237 -4.53 -21.76 1.72
CA ARG A 237 -3.96 -20.54 2.31
C ARG A 237 -4.63 -19.28 1.77
N THR A 238 -4.43 -18.18 2.49
CA THR A 238 -4.82 -16.82 2.08
C THR A 238 -3.85 -16.32 1.01
N HIS A 239 -4.36 -15.58 0.02
CA HIS A 239 -3.50 -14.86 -0.91
C HIS A 239 -3.47 -13.40 -0.49
N ILE A 240 -2.31 -12.91 -0.08
CA ILE A 240 -2.14 -11.58 0.51
C ILE A 240 -1.55 -10.59 -0.49
N GLU A 241 -1.79 -10.72 -1.78
CA GLU A 241 -1.08 -9.92 -2.80
C GLU A 241 -2.08 -9.22 -3.73
N TRP A 242 -3.27 -8.87 -3.19
CA TRP A 242 -4.36 -8.25 -3.95
C TRP A 242 -4.49 -6.77 -3.61
N PHE A 243 -4.77 -5.93 -4.59
CA PHE A 243 -4.78 -4.49 -4.46
C PHE A 243 -6.02 -3.92 -5.14
N LYS A 244 -6.74 -3.05 -4.43
CA LYS A 244 -7.95 -2.41 -4.97
C LYS A 244 -7.60 -1.04 -5.53
N THR A 245 -7.04 -1.02 -6.73
CA THR A 245 -6.65 0.22 -7.44
C THR A 245 -6.63 -0.02 -8.97
N ASP A 246 -6.21 0.97 -9.75
CA ASP A 246 -6.05 0.89 -11.20
C ASP A 246 -4.69 0.28 -11.62
N VAL A 247 -4.62 -0.21 -12.86
CA VAL A 247 -3.44 -0.90 -13.39
C VAL A 247 -2.29 0.08 -13.65
N ASP A 248 -2.62 1.33 -14.00
CA ASP A 248 -1.63 2.33 -14.42
C ASP A 248 -0.84 2.84 -13.21
N GLU A 249 -1.48 3.08 -12.06
CA GLU A 249 -0.84 3.44 -10.80
C GLU A 249 0.11 2.34 -10.33
N VAL A 250 -0.35 1.08 -10.33
CA VAL A 250 0.48 -0.07 -9.96
C VAL A 250 1.69 -0.20 -10.88
N LYS A 251 1.47 -0.06 -12.18
CA LYS A 251 2.53 -0.12 -13.19
C LYS A 251 3.52 1.03 -13.04
N ASP A 252 3.05 2.25 -12.77
CA ASP A 252 3.90 3.42 -12.55
C ASP A 252 4.79 3.23 -11.33
N ILE A 253 4.22 2.86 -10.18
CA ILE A 253 4.98 2.59 -8.94
C ILE A 253 6.03 1.51 -9.16
N ALA A 254 5.64 0.36 -9.73
CA ALA A 254 6.57 -0.74 -10.00
C ALA A 254 7.66 -0.34 -10.99
N THR A 255 7.33 0.48 -12.01
CA THR A 255 8.30 1.00 -12.97
C THR A 255 9.31 1.92 -12.29
N ARG A 256 8.85 2.82 -11.41
CA ARG A 256 9.74 3.72 -10.66
C ARG A 256 10.69 2.95 -9.74
N TRP A 257 10.19 1.96 -9.01
CA TRP A 257 11.05 1.09 -8.21
C TRP A 257 12.05 0.32 -9.08
N ASN A 258 11.64 -0.19 -10.25
CA ASN A 258 12.55 -0.85 -11.18
C ASN A 258 13.65 0.10 -11.70
N ILE A 259 13.31 1.32 -12.11
CA ILE A 259 14.28 2.33 -12.56
C ILE A 259 15.28 2.60 -11.43
N TRP A 260 14.80 2.85 -10.21
CA TRP A 260 15.68 3.11 -9.07
C TRP A 260 16.59 1.90 -8.78
N MET A 261 16.03 0.70 -8.74
CA MET A 261 16.79 -0.53 -8.49
C MET A 261 17.91 -0.75 -9.52
N HIS A 262 17.63 -0.41 -10.78
CA HIS A 262 18.56 -0.56 -11.89
C HIS A 262 19.63 0.54 -11.91
N GLU A 263 19.23 1.81 -11.87
CA GLU A 263 20.15 2.95 -11.98
C GLU A 263 20.97 3.18 -10.69
N ALA A 264 20.34 3.11 -9.53
CA ALA A 264 21.02 3.33 -8.25
C ALA A 264 21.86 2.13 -7.81
N ASN A 265 21.51 0.92 -8.26
CA ASN A 265 22.08 -0.34 -7.81
C ASN A 265 22.29 -0.33 -6.28
N PRO A 266 21.19 -0.24 -5.50
CA PRO A 266 21.27 0.23 -4.11
C PRO A 266 21.82 -0.82 -3.13
N TYR A 267 21.89 -2.08 -3.55
CA TYR A 267 22.39 -3.19 -2.75
C TYR A 267 23.82 -3.59 -3.15
N ASP A 268 24.60 -4.04 -2.18
CA ASP A 268 25.93 -4.62 -2.40
C ASP A 268 25.86 -6.09 -2.84
N ARG A 269 27.01 -6.70 -3.13
CA ARG A 269 27.11 -8.12 -3.52
C ARG A 269 26.64 -9.12 -2.45
N ARG A 270 26.46 -8.67 -1.20
CA ARG A 270 25.96 -9.46 -0.07
C ARG A 270 24.47 -9.22 0.16
N GLY A 271 23.81 -8.49 -0.74
CA GLY A 271 22.40 -8.14 -0.65
C GLY A 271 22.09 -7.12 0.43
N LYS A 272 23.08 -6.43 1.02
CA LYS A 272 22.85 -5.37 2.01
C LYS A 272 22.63 -4.05 1.30
N LEU A 273 21.72 -3.22 1.82
CA LEU A 273 21.57 -1.84 1.34
C LEU A 273 22.91 -1.11 1.58
N LYS A 274 23.40 -0.38 0.57
CA LYS A 274 24.65 0.38 0.69
C LYS A 274 24.48 1.51 1.72
N GLU A 275 25.53 1.80 2.47
CA GLU A 275 25.52 2.78 3.57
C GLU A 275 24.99 4.17 3.15
N GLY A 276 25.30 4.62 1.92
CA GLY A 276 24.77 5.88 1.39
C GLY A 276 23.23 5.90 1.33
N TRP A 277 22.63 4.80 0.87
CA TRP A 277 21.17 4.64 0.80
C TRP A 277 20.54 4.49 2.19
N GLU A 278 21.19 3.80 3.12
CA GLU A 278 20.75 3.73 4.52
C GLU A 278 20.69 5.13 5.15
N LYS A 279 21.72 5.96 4.92
CA LYS A 279 21.75 7.36 5.39
C LYS A 279 20.63 8.19 4.78
N TRP A 280 20.32 8.00 3.50
CA TRP A 280 19.20 8.67 2.86
C TRP A 280 17.84 8.27 3.43
N CYS A 281 17.62 6.98 3.69
CA CYS A 281 16.39 6.50 4.33
C CYS A 281 16.23 7.13 5.72
N ALA A 282 17.29 7.11 6.53
CA ALA A 282 17.29 7.74 7.84
C ALA A 282 17.03 9.26 7.76
N TRP A 283 17.58 9.93 6.74
CA TRP A 283 17.34 11.36 6.52
C TRP A 283 15.89 11.66 6.14
N LEU A 284 15.28 10.88 5.23
CA LEU A 284 13.87 11.04 4.85
C LEU A 284 12.96 10.92 6.07
N LEU A 285 13.15 9.86 6.86
CA LEU A 285 12.38 9.63 8.09
C LEU A 285 12.56 10.78 9.09
N LYS A 286 13.80 11.23 9.33
CA LYS A 286 14.10 12.36 10.23
C LYS A 286 13.42 13.66 9.78
N LYS A 287 13.18 13.82 8.48
CA LYS A 287 12.50 14.99 7.89
C LYS A 287 10.99 14.81 7.73
N GLY A 288 10.44 13.66 8.08
CA GLY A 288 9.02 13.36 7.93
C GLY A 288 8.59 13.11 6.47
N TYR A 289 9.54 12.85 5.57
CA TYR A 289 9.21 12.43 4.21
C TYR A 289 8.96 10.92 4.16
N ALA A 290 7.94 10.52 3.42
CA ALA A 290 7.67 9.11 3.15
C ALA A 290 8.83 8.48 2.35
N ILE A 291 9.13 7.22 2.64
CA ILE A 291 9.99 6.41 1.76
C ILE A 291 9.05 5.81 0.72
N ASN A 292 9.20 6.23 -0.53
CA ASN A 292 8.43 5.73 -1.68
C ASN A 292 9.28 5.85 -2.95
N SER A 293 8.83 5.22 -4.03
CA SER A 293 9.52 5.16 -5.31
C SER A 293 9.89 6.55 -5.86
N ASN A 294 8.99 7.53 -5.74
CA ASN A 294 9.22 8.92 -6.16
C ASN A 294 10.38 9.57 -5.42
N ASN A 295 10.39 9.51 -4.10
CA ASN A 295 11.44 10.14 -3.29
C ASN A 295 12.79 9.44 -3.47
N MET A 296 12.79 8.12 -3.65
CA MET A 296 14.02 7.37 -3.89
C MET A 296 14.63 7.68 -5.25
N LEU A 297 13.81 7.79 -6.30
CA LEU A 297 14.27 8.26 -7.62
C LEU A 297 14.79 9.69 -7.58
N TRP A 298 14.05 10.58 -6.92
CA TRP A 298 14.46 11.98 -6.75
C TRP A 298 15.84 12.11 -6.09
N LEU A 299 16.10 11.33 -5.03
CA LEU A 299 17.40 11.28 -4.36
C LEU A 299 18.50 10.73 -5.29
N HIS A 300 18.19 9.72 -6.09
CA HIS A 300 19.13 9.19 -7.07
C HIS A 300 19.52 10.24 -8.13
N GLU A 301 18.54 10.94 -8.71
CA GLU A 301 18.79 12.02 -9.66
C GLU A 301 19.65 13.14 -9.07
N TRP A 302 19.44 13.42 -7.77
CA TRP A 302 20.21 14.38 -7.02
C TRP A 302 21.66 13.92 -6.82
N GLU A 303 21.88 12.69 -6.36
CA GLU A 303 23.23 12.12 -6.16
C GLU A 303 24.04 12.06 -7.45
N VAL A 304 23.42 11.64 -8.57
CA VAL A 304 24.09 11.55 -9.88
C VAL A 304 24.32 12.93 -10.50
N GLY A 305 23.79 14.00 -9.90
CA GLY A 305 23.95 15.37 -10.37
C GLY A 305 23.18 15.66 -11.67
N LYS A 306 22.23 14.80 -12.07
CA LYS A 306 21.33 15.05 -13.22
C LYS A 306 20.58 16.37 -13.02
N ARG A 307 20.19 16.71 -11.78
CA ARG A 307 19.54 18.00 -11.46
C ARG A 307 20.46 19.22 -11.47
N LYS A 308 21.75 19.08 -11.13
CA LYS A 308 22.70 20.20 -11.31
C LYS A 308 22.85 20.53 -12.79
N LYS A 309 22.97 19.50 -13.64
CA LYS A 309 23.06 19.70 -15.09
C LYS A 309 21.77 20.27 -15.70
N ILE A 310 20.59 19.82 -15.26
CA ILE A 310 19.31 20.39 -15.70
C ILE A 310 19.15 21.84 -15.21
N ALA A 311 19.43 22.13 -13.94
CA ALA A 311 19.37 23.50 -13.42
C ALA A 311 20.40 24.43 -14.07
N GLU A 312 21.59 23.92 -14.40
CA GLU A 312 22.61 24.64 -15.17
C GLU A 312 22.17 24.87 -16.61
N ALA A 313 21.54 23.88 -17.26
CA ALA A 313 20.99 24.00 -18.61
C ALA A 313 19.82 25.00 -18.67
N GLU A 314 18.86 24.93 -17.75
CA GLU A 314 17.76 25.90 -17.64
C GLU A 314 18.29 27.32 -17.39
N LYS A 315 19.31 27.46 -16.55
CA LYS A 315 19.96 28.76 -16.29
C LYS A 315 20.71 29.27 -17.54
N ALA A 316 21.34 28.38 -18.30
CA ALA A 316 21.99 28.72 -19.56
C ALA A 316 20.97 29.15 -20.62
N GLU A 317 19.83 28.46 -20.72
CA GLU A 317 18.75 28.81 -21.64
C GLU A 317 18.14 30.19 -21.32
N ARG A 318 17.86 30.48 -20.05
CA ARG A 318 17.38 31.82 -19.63
C ARG A 318 18.38 32.93 -19.97
N ARG A 319 19.68 32.67 -19.87
CA ARG A 319 20.72 33.64 -20.28
C ARG A 319 20.69 33.86 -21.80
N ALA A 320 20.59 32.77 -22.59
CA ALA A 320 20.50 32.85 -24.04
C ALA A 320 19.23 33.57 -24.53
N GLU A 321 18.10 33.36 -23.85
CA GLU A 321 16.84 34.10 -24.08
C GLU A 321 17.01 35.61 -23.81
N GLY A 322 17.69 35.94 -22.70
CA GLY A 322 18.01 37.33 -22.35
C GLY A 322 18.87 38.02 -23.41
N THR A 323 19.92 37.35 -23.89
CA THR A 323 20.79 37.88 -24.95
C THR A 323 20.03 38.09 -26.25
N ARG A 324 19.19 37.12 -26.66
CA ARG A 324 18.34 37.24 -27.86
C ARG A 324 17.39 38.43 -27.78
N ARG A 325 16.78 38.67 -26.61
CA ARG A 325 15.92 39.85 -26.40
C ARG A 325 16.67 41.17 -26.48
N SER A 326 17.89 41.25 -25.94
CA SER A 326 18.71 42.46 -26.05
C SER A 326 19.15 42.72 -27.50
N GLU A 327 19.51 41.69 -28.26
CA GLU A 327 19.90 41.85 -29.66
C GLU A 327 18.74 42.34 -30.54
N VAL A 328 17.53 41.82 -30.33
CA VAL A 328 16.33 42.30 -31.02
C VAL A 328 16.04 43.76 -30.67
N LYS A 329 16.25 44.15 -29.41
CA LYS A 329 16.04 45.54 -28.97
C LYS A 329 17.04 46.49 -29.62
N VAL A 330 18.32 46.14 -29.67
CA VAL A 330 19.37 46.96 -30.31
C VAL A 330 19.09 47.13 -31.79
N LYS A 331 18.75 46.05 -32.52
CA LYS A 331 18.40 46.13 -33.94
C LYS A 331 17.20 47.05 -34.19
N LYS A 332 16.19 47.00 -33.32
CA LYS A 332 15.03 47.88 -33.42
C LYS A 332 15.38 49.36 -33.17
N GLU A 333 16.25 49.63 -32.19
CA GLU A 333 16.73 50.99 -31.93
C GLU A 333 17.59 51.52 -33.09
N GLU A 334 18.44 50.68 -33.72
CA GLU A 334 19.21 51.04 -34.91
C GLU A 334 18.32 51.29 -36.14
N GLU A 335 17.26 50.50 -36.35
CA GLU A 335 16.27 50.75 -37.40
C GLU A 335 15.50 52.06 -37.16
N GLU A 336 15.04 52.32 -35.92
CA GLU A 336 14.36 53.58 -35.58
C GLU A 336 15.30 54.81 -35.69
N GLU A 337 16.61 54.65 -35.44
CA GLU A 337 17.59 55.72 -35.62
C GLU A 337 17.88 55.99 -37.11
N ASN A 338 17.95 54.96 -37.94
CA ASN A 338 18.08 55.12 -39.39
C ASN A 338 16.82 55.69 -40.05
N GLU A 339 15.63 55.44 -39.49
CA GLU A 339 14.38 56.02 -39.97
C GLU A 339 14.14 57.46 -39.48
N ARG A 340 14.99 58.02 -38.60
CA ARG A 340 14.86 59.44 -38.22
C ARG A 340 15.08 60.34 -39.43
N PRO A 341 14.07 61.11 -39.86
CA PRO A 341 14.25 62.06 -40.96
C PRO A 341 15.31 63.09 -40.57
N LEU A 342 16.27 63.35 -41.48
CA LEU A 342 17.30 64.39 -41.33
C LEU A 342 16.63 65.71 -40.91
N ARG A 343 16.64 66.01 -39.61
CA ARG A 343 16.19 67.30 -39.10
C ARG A 343 17.28 68.32 -39.44
N SER A 344 16.86 69.30 -40.23
CA SER A 344 17.59 70.50 -40.62
C SER A 344 18.40 71.09 -39.45
N LEU A 345 19.69 71.28 -39.71
CA LEU A 345 20.69 71.85 -38.81
C LEU A 345 20.23 73.20 -38.21
N PRO A 346 20.25 73.38 -36.89
CA PRO A 346 20.00 74.67 -36.28
C PRO A 346 21.22 75.57 -36.39
N SER A 347 20.95 76.81 -36.82
CA SER A 347 21.89 77.91 -36.93
C SER A 347 22.62 78.20 -35.61
N ARG A 348 23.94 78.25 -35.72
CA ARG A 348 24.94 78.62 -34.72
C ARG A 348 24.58 79.93 -34.03
N ARG A 349 24.32 79.90 -32.71
CA ARG A 349 24.43 81.06 -31.82
C ARG A 349 25.43 80.74 -30.73
N GLU A 350 26.48 81.55 -30.71
CA GLU A 350 27.44 81.68 -29.62
C GLU A 350 26.71 82.23 -28.39
N GLU A 351 27.01 81.72 -27.21
CA GLU A 351 27.01 82.53 -25.99
C GLU A 351 27.71 81.80 -24.83
N THR A 352 28.10 82.61 -23.87
CA THR A 352 29.29 82.52 -23.02
C THR A 352 28.99 82.08 -21.59
N SER A 353 29.93 81.30 -21.03
CA SER A 353 30.50 81.39 -19.66
C SER A 353 29.64 81.26 -18.39
N TYR A 354 30.37 80.89 -17.32
CA TYR A 354 30.11 80.90 -15.87
C TYR A 354 29.65 79.59 -15.17
N SER A 355 30.61 79.05 -14.40
CA SER A 355 30.56 78.73 -12.95
C SER A 355 29.32 77.98 -12.42
N THR A 356 29.41 76.86 -11.68
CA THR A 356 30.01 76.78 -10.34
C THR A 356 30.09 75.32 -9.85
N ARG A 357 31.17 75.03 -9.10
CA ARG A 357 31.45 73.94 -8.14
C ARG A 357 30.23 73.35 -7.38
N ALA A 358 30.19 72.02 -7.23
CA ALA A 358 29.82 71.34 -5.97
C ALA A 358 30.31 69.87 -5.94
N ARG A 359 31.36 69.62 -5.15
CA ARG A 359 31.80 68.30 -4.68
C ARG A 359 30.74 67.75 -3.71
N LYS A 360 30.25 66.53 -3.91
CA LYS A 360 29.67 65.71 -2.84
C LYS A 360 30.51 64.47 -2.63
N VAL A 361 31.29 64.53 -1.55
CA VAL A 361 31.90 63.37 -0.87
C VAL A 361 30.75 62.59 -0.23
N LYS A 362 30.65 61.29 -0.48
CA LYS A 362 29.74 60.41 0.26
C LYS A 362 30.57 59.49 1.13
N VAL A 363 30.33 59.66 2.43
CA VAL A 363 30.99 59.01 3.56
C VAL A 363 30.55 57.56 3.67
N GLU A 364 31.54 56.77 4.06
CA GLU A 364 31.60 55.36 4.42
C GLU A 364 30.88 55.09 5.75
N GLU A 365 30.10 54.01 5.85
CA GLU A 365 29.61 53.53 7.14
C GLU A 365 29.74 52.00 7.25
N ASN A 366 30.80 51.60 7.94
CA ASN A 366 31.03 50.28 8.49
C ASN A 366 30.00 49.97 9.58
N ARG A 367 29.42 48.77 9.56
CA ARG A 367 28.75 48.20 10.75
C ARG A 367 29.07 46.73 10.93
N THR A 368 30.15 46.51 11.66
CA THR A 368 30.44 45.30 12.44
C THR A 368 29.51 45.23 13.66
N ARG A 369 28.89 44.08 13.90
CA ARG A 369 28.43 43.67 15.24
C ARG A 369 28.74 42.17 15.43
N ARG A 370 29.63 41.91 16.40
CA ARG A 370 29.81 40.64 17.11
C ARG A 370 28.67 40.48 18.13
N VAL A 371 28.22 39.25 18.39
CA VAL A 371 28.48 38.49 19.63
C VAL A 371 28.51 37.02 19.24
#